data_AF-A0A0D0KHE5-F1
#
_entry.id   AF-A0A0D0KHE5-F1
#
_cell.length_a   1.000
_cell.length_b   1.000
_cell.length_c   1.000
_cell.angle_alpha   90.00
_cell.angle_beta   90.00
_cell.angle_gamma   90.00
#
_symmetry.space_group_name_H-M   'P 1'
#
loop_
_entity.id
_entity.type
_entity.pdbx_description
1 polymer ?
#
loop_
_entity_poly.entity_id
_entity_poly.type
_entity_poly.pdbx_seq_one_letter_code
_entity_poly.pdbx_strand_id
1 'polypeptide(L)'
;MTAITHIYNEEDFQALLSNELSFYRSREHQPYANQLGAIELVSADYPAGLLVAVIEKIKVGYDFDVTAHTNMSSGYSFTFVTRPVADQEKDIESLTEQVREKYKQYLQEKYDQHLEKIVAESVARSEREALKKVEAAKEKAVEAARKAAIEALGERP
;
A
#
# COMPACT_ATOMS: atom_id res chain seq x y z
N MET A 1 11.83 -0.03 -21.43
CA MET A 1 10.50 -0.30 -20.86
C MET A 1 10.71 -0.82 -19.45
N THR A 2 10.32 -0.06 -18.45
CA THR A 2 10.32 -0.51 -17.05
C THR A 2 9.30 -1.64 -16.93
N ALA A 3 9.74 -2.85 -16.57
CA ALA A 3 8.84 -3.96 -16.33
C ALA A 3 7.95 -3.59 -15.14
N ILE A 4 6.64 -3.45 -15.38
CA ILE A 4 5.66 -3.29 -14.31
C ILE A 4 5.54 -4.67 -13.64
N THR A 5 6.33 -4.89 -12.60
CA THR A 5 6.34 -6.15 -11.84
C THR A 5 5.23 -6.11 -10.79
N HIS A 6 4.16 -6.82 -11.07
CA HIS A 6 3.07 -7.17 -10.13
C HIS A 6 3.27 -8.58 -9.56
N ILE A 7 4.50 -9.11 -9.67
CA ILE A 7 4.90 -10.40 -9.16
C ILE A 7 5.35 -10.20 -7.72
N TYR A 8 4.93 -11.11 -6.84
CA TYR A 8 5.36 -11.11 -5.45
C TYR A 8 6.89 -11.17 -5.34
N ASN A 9 7.46 -10.26 -4.57
CA ASN A 9 8.87 -10.24 -4.22
C ASN A 9 9.00 -10.30 -2.69
N GLU A 10 9.70 -11.32 -2.20
CA GLU A 10 9.91 -11.51 -0.76
C GLU A 10 10.76 -10.38 -0.17
N GLU A 11 11.75 -9.85 -0.90
CA GLU A 11 12.61 -8.77 -0.39
C GLU A 11 11.82 -7.48 -0.16
N ASP A 12 10.91 -7.14 -1.09
CA ASP A 12 10.05 -5.97 -0.96
C ASP A 12 9.08 -6.12 0.20
N PHE A 13 8.49 -7.32 0.37
CA PHE A 13 7.64 -7.62 1.52
C PHE A 13 8.41 -7.51 2.84
N GLN A 14 9.60 -8.07 2.93
CA GLN A 14 10.43 -8.01 4.13
C GLN A 14 10.87 -6.57 4.46
N ALA A 15 11.15 -5.75 3.45
CA ALA A 15 11.45 -4.33 3.66
C ALA A 15 10.25 -3.56 4.25
N LEU A 16 9.05 -3.80 3.72
CA LEU A 16 7.80 -3.22 4.26
C LEU A 16 7.54 -3.69 5.69
N LEU A 17 7.68 -4.99 5.95
CA LEU A 17 7.49 -5.57 7.27
C LEU A 17 8.50 -5.02 8.28
N SER A 18 9.79 -4.95 7.91
CA SER A 18 10.85 -4.41 8.77
C SER A 18 10.58 -2.96 9.17
N ASN A 19 10.02 -2.16 8.26
CA ASN A 19 9.64 -0.78 8.56
C ASN A 19 8.51 -0.74 9.59
N GLU A 20 7.43 -1.49 9.36
CA GLU A 20 6.28 -1.56 10.27
C GLU A 20 6.66 -2.11 11.66
N LEU A 21 7.54 -3.12 11.73
CA LEU A 21 8.05 -3.64 13.00
C LEU A 21 8.90 -2.61 13.75
N SER A 22 9.68 -1.81 13.03
CA SER A 22 10.47 -0.72 13.63
C SER A 22 9.57 0.37 14.21
N PHE A 23 8.45 0.67 13.54
CA PHE A 23 7.43 1.56 14.09
C PHE A 23 6.74 0.95 15.31
N TYR A 24 6.32 -0.31 15.25
CA TYR A 24 5.68 -0.99 16.39
C TYR A 24 6.53 -0.93 17.67
N ARG A 25 7.84 -1.23 17.54
CA ARG A 25 8.78 -1.26 18.67
C ARG A 25 8.99 0.10 19.33
N SER A 26 8.82 1.19 18.60
CA SER A 26 9.02 2.56 19.10
C SER A 26 7.73 3.27 19.47
N ARG A 27 6.56 2.64 19.25
CA ARG A 27 5.25 3.25 19.49
C ARG A 27 4.67 2.88 20.84
N GLU A 28 4.00 3.88 21.40
CA GLU A 28 3.08 3.72 22.51
C GLU A 28 1.75 3.12 22.00
N HIS A 29 1.25 2.13 22.72
CA HIS A 29 -0.05 1.54 22.47
C HIS A 29 -1.15 2.54 22.84
N GLN A 30 -2.04 2.82 21.87
CA GLN A 30 -3.19 3.69 22.07
C GLN A 30 -4.48 2.90 21.78
N PRO A 31 -5.21 2.44 22.81
CA PRO A 31 -6.39 1.59 22.65
C PRO A 31 -7.50 2.23 21.80
N TYR A 32 -7.70 3.55 21.94
CA TYR A 32 -8.76 4.29 21.23
C TYR A 32 -8.40 4.68 19.80
N ALA A 33 -7.12 4.63 19.43
CA ALA A 33 -6.64 4.92 18.08
C ALA A 33 -6.44 3.64 17.24
N ASN A 34 -6.71 2.47 17.82
CA ASN A 34 -6.41 1.15 17.24
C ASN A 34 -4.94 1.03 16.79
N GLN A 35 -4.02 1.63 17.55
CA GLN A 35 -2.58 1.60 17.26
C GLN A 35 -1.89 0.58 18.15
N LEU A 36 -1.28 -0.42 17.53
CA LEU A 36 -0.43 -1.38 18.21
C LEU A 36 0.93 -0.74 18.53
N GLY A 37 1.43 -1.02 19.72
CA GLY A 37 2.72 -0.54 20.20
C GLY A 37 3.29 -1.48 21.23
N ALA A 38 4.62 -1.57 21.29
CA ALA A 38 5.34 -2.35 22.28
C ALA A 38 5.35 -1.66 23.66
N ILE A 39 5.10 -0.35 23.70
CA ILE A 39 5.21 0.49 24.90
C ILE A 39 3.81 0.84 25.40
N GLU A 40 3.59 0.88 26.72
CA GLU A 40 2.33 1.28 27.35
C GLU A 40 2.59 2.41 28.35
N LEU A 41 1.78 3.47 28.26
CA LEU A 41 1.77 4.55 29.25
C LEU A 41 1.10 4.08 30.54
N VAL A 42 1.78 4.25 31.67
CA VAL A 42 1.21 4.06 33.01
C VAL A 42 1.17 5.40 33.71
N SER A 43 0.02 5.77 34.27
CA SER A 43 -0.16 7.05 34.94
C SER A 43 -0.93 6.92 36.25
N ALA A 44 -0.72 7.88 37.15
CA ALA A 44 -1.42 8.01 38.42
C ALA A 44 -1.41 9.47 38.90
N ASP A 45 -2.32 9.82 39.81
CA ASP A 45 -2.46 11.21 40.29
C ASP A 45 -1.33 11.66 41.24
N TYR A 46 -0.51 10.72 41.72
CA TYR A 46 0.59 11.00 42.64
C TYR A 46 1.74 9.98 42.51
N PRO A 47 2.99 10.36 42.86
CA PRO A 47 4.19 9.54 42.69
C PRO A 47 4.12 8.11 43.26
N ALA A 48 3.65 7.95 44.50
CA ALA A 48 3.58 6.63 45.13
C ALA A 48 2.54 5.72 44.46
N GLY A 49 1.43 6.29 43.95
CA GLY A 49 0.43 5.56 43.19
C GLY A 49 1.00 5.04 41.87
N LEU A 50 1.82 5.86 41.18
CA LEU A 50 2.49 5.44 39.96
C LEU A 50 3.42 4.25 40.21
N LEU A 51 4.20 4.29 41.30
CA LEU A 51 5.10 3.19 41.66
C LEU A 51 4.33 1.87 41.87
N VAL A 52 3.17 1.93 42.55
CA VAL A 52 2.31 0.75 42.74
C VAL A 52 1.82 0.22 41.38
N ALA A 53 1.31 1.07 40.50
CA ALA A 53 0.82 0.67 39.18
C ALA A 53 1.92 0.03 38.32
N VAL A 54 3.13 0.58 38.35
CA VAL A 54 4.30 0.01 37.64
C VAL A 54 4.67 -1.35 38.22
N ILE A 55 4.70 -1.50 39.55
CA ILE A 55 4.98 -2.79 40.19
C ILE A 55 3.93 -3.84 39.79
N GLU A 56 2.65 -3.46 39.70
CA GLU A 56 1.59 -4.36 39.25
C GLU A 56 1.78 -4.82 37.80
N LYS A 57 2.20 -3.92 36.91
CA LYS A 57 2.56 -4.26 35.52
C LYS A 57 3.77 -5.20 35.45
N ILE A 58 4.81 -4.93 36.23
CA ILE A 58 6.01 -5.79 36.29
C ILE A 58 5.66 -7.20 36.75
N LYS A 59 4.74 -7.35 37.73
CA LYS A 59 4.28 -8.67 38.20
C LYS A 59 3.61 -9.51 37.11
N VAL A 60 3.04 -8.89 36.07
CA VAL A 60 2.43 -9.59 34.92
C VAL A 60 3.38 -9.69 33.73
N GLY A 61 4.68 -9.43 33.92
CA GLY A 61 5.73 -9.67 32.93
C GLY A 61 6.04 -8.49 32.00
N TYR A 62 5.58 -7.28 32.35
CA TYR A 62 6.04 -6.07 31.68
C TYR A 62 7.43 -5.67 32.19
N ASP A 63 8.19 -5.00 31.33
CA ASP A 63 9.48 -4.43 31.68
C ASP A 63 9.40 -2.91 31.80
N PHE A 64 10.26 -2.32 32.61
CA PHE A 64 10.35 -0.87 32.73
C PHE A 64 11.15 -0.28 31.56
N ASP A 65 10.60 0.71 30.86
CA ASP A 65 11.32 1.37 29.77
C ASP A 65 12.23 2.48 30.32
N VAL A 66 13.53 2.17 30.42
CA VAL A 66 14.54 3.10 30.93
C VAL A 66 14.86 4.24 29.97
N THR A 67 14.45 4.15 28.71
CA THR A 67 14.74 5.15 27.68
C THR A 67 13.65 6.20 27.55
N ALA A 68 12.44 5.87 27.98
CA ALA A 68 11.28 6.74 27.88
C ALA A 68 11.24 7.79 29.00
N HIS A 69 10.67 8.96 28.67
CA HIS A 69 10.54 10.05 29.63
C HIS A 69 9.60 9.67 30.78
N THR A 70 9.97 10.03 32.00
CA THR A 70 9.15 9.85 33.20
C THR A 70 8.86 11.21 33.83
N ASN A 71 7.60 11.42 34.21
CA ASN A 71 7.17 12.60 34.95
C ASN A 71 6.69 12.19 36.35
N MET A 72 7.26 12.82 37.37
CA MET A 72 6.90 12.61 38.77
C MET A 72 6.44 13.94 39.37
N SER A 73 5.19 14.32 39.12
CA SER A 73 4.61 15.54 39.64
C SER A 73 3.32 15.28 40.44
N SER A 74 3.02 16.18 41.38
CA SER A 74 1.77 16.13 42.13
C SER A 74 0.60 16.47 41.20
N GLY A 75 -0.42 15.61 41.16
CA GLY A 75 -1.61 15.77 40.32
C GLY A 75 -1.54 15.02 38.99
N TYR A 76 -0.35 14.68 38.50
CA TYR A 76 -0.18 13.80 37.34
C TYR A 76 1.26 13.27 37.28
N SER A 77 1.42 11.97 37.51
CA SER A 77 2.69 11.25 37.37
C SER A 77 2.51 10.16 36.32
N PHE A 78 3.49 9.98 35.43
CA PHE A 78 3.45 8.93 34.42
C PHE A 78 4.84 8.42 34.04
N THR A 79 4.86 7.20 33.52
CA THR A 79 6.04 6.56 32.94
C THR A 79 5.59 5.56 31.87
N PHE A 80 6.54 4.86 31.27
CA PHE A 80 6.28 3.89 30.23
C PHE A 80 6.82 2.52 30.61
N VAL A 81 6.10 1.49 30.20
CA VAL A 81 6.48 0.09 30.37
C VAL A 81 6.44 -0.62 29.03
N THR A 82 7.37 -1.54 28.81
CA THR A 82 7.38 -2.42 27.65
C THR A 82 6.50 -3.64 27.91
N ARG A 83 5.63 -3.97 26.97
CA ARG A 83 4.73 -5.12 27.04
C ARG A 83 5.50 -6.45 27.08
N PRO A 84 4.94 -7.52 27.64
CA PRO A 84 5.58 -8.83 27.65
C PRO A 84 5.87 -9.33 26.23
N VAL A 85 6.99 -10.03 26.03
CA VAL A 85 7.40 -10.56 24.72
C VAL A 85 6.30 -11.40 24.07
N ALA A 86 5.62 -12.25 24.83
CA ALA A 86 4.54 -13.10 24.33
C ALA A 86 3.34 -12.31 23.77
N ASP A 87 3.06 -11.12 24.31
CA ASP A 87 2.01 -10.26 23.79
C ASP A 87 2.49 -9.45 22.59
N GLN A 88 3.77 -9.07 22.57
CA GLN A 88 4.38 -8.46 21.40
C GLN A 88 4.42 -9.42 20.20
N GLU A 89 4.70 -10.70 20.42
CA GLU A 89 4.72 -11.72 19.36
C GLU A 89 3.34 -11.86 18.69
N LYS A 90 2.26 -11.88 19.47
CA LYS A 90 0.88 -11.91 18.93
C LYS A 90 0.57 -10.67 18.09
N ASP A 91 0.98 -9.49 18.56
CA ASP A 91 0.81 -8.25 17.81
C ASP A 91 1.61 -8.27 16.50
N ILE A 92 2.86 -8.76 16.56
CA ILE A 92 3.77 -8.89 15.42
C ILE A 92 3.21 -9.87 14.39
N GLU A 93 2.64 -11.00 14.80
CA GLU A 93 1.94 -11.93 13.92
C GLU A 93 0.76 -11.26 13.22
N SER A 94 -0.08 -10.56 13.99
CA SER A 94 -1.22 -9.80 13.43
C SER A 94 -0.77 -8.73 12.44
N LEU A 95 0.27 -7.98 12.78
CA LEU A 95 0.85 -6.93 11.93
C LEU A 95 1.43 -7.53 10.65
N THR A 96 2.12 -8.65 10.76
CA THR A 96 2.70 -9.37 9.62
C THR A 96 1.62 -9.77 8.61
N GLU A 97 0.50 -10.30 9.09
CA GLU A 97 -0.62 -10.68 8.22
C GLU A 97 -1.27 -9.45 7.57
N GLN A 98 -1.46 -8.36 8.33
CA GLN A 98 -2.00 -7.11 7.79
C GLN A 98 -1.10 -6.52 6.69
N VAL A 99 0.22 -6.53 6.90
CA VAL A 99 1.19 -6.05 5.89
C VAL A 99 1.17 -6.94 4.67
N ARG A 100 1.08 -8.26 4.85
CA ARG A 100 1.00 -9.23 3.75
C ARG A 100 -0.25 -8.99 2.89
N GLU A 101 -1.40 -8.81 3.51
CA GLU A 101 -2.65 -8.56 2.79
C GLU A 101 -2.62 -7.21 2.05
N LYS A 102 -2.11 -6.15 2.68
CA LYS A 102 -1.90 -4.86 2.00
C LYS A 102 -0.95 -4.98 0.82
N TYR A 103 0.12 -5.76 0.95
CA TYR A 103 1.08 -5.97 -0.14
C TYR A 103 0.44 -6.73 -1.31
N LYS A 104 -0.36 -7.78 -1.04
CA LYS A 104 -1.13 -8.47 -2.09
C LYS A 104 -2.12 -7.55 -2.79
N GLN A 105 -2.85 -6.71 -2.05
CA GLN A 105 -3.77 -5.72 -2.62
C GLN A 105 -3.03 -4.74 -3.53
N TYR A 106 -1.89 -4.21 -3.08
CA TYR A 106 -1.04 -3.36 -3.89
C TYR A 106 -0.59 -4.04 -5.19
N LEU A 107 -0.16 -5.30 -5.14
CA LEU A 107 0.23 -6.05 -6.34
C LEU A 107 -0.96 -6.25 -7.30
N GLN A 108 -2.15 -6.53 -6.76
CA GLN A 108 -3.37 -6.66 -7.56
C GLN A 108 -3.72 -5.34 -8.27
N GLU A 109 -3.68 -4.22 -7.56
CA GLU A 109 -3.91 -2.90 -8.16
C GLU A 109 -2.90 -2.60 -9.27
N LYS A 110 -1.62 -2.99 -9.10
CA LYS A 110 -0.60 -2.84 -10.15
C LYS A 110 -0.86 -3.74 -11.35
N TYR A 111 -1.36 -4.95 -11.13
CA TYR A 111 -1.77 -5.84 -12.20
C TYR A 111 -2.94 -5.24 -12.99
N ASP A 112 -3.99 -4.79 -12.31
CA ASP A 112 -5.19 -4.24 -12.93
C ASP A 112 -4.86 -2.98 -13.76
N GLN A 113 -4.03 -2.08 -13.22
CA GLN A 113 -3.53 -0.91 -13.95
C GLN A 113 -2.73 -1.29 -15.20
N HIS A 114 -1.98 -2.40 -15.16
CA HIS A 114 -1.23 -2.87 -16.31
C HIS A 114 -2.12 -3.53 -17.35
N LEU A 115 -3.11 -4.32 -16.92
CA LEU A 115 -4.11 -4.93 -17.79
C LEU A 115 -4.91 -3.87 -18.54
N GLU A 116 -5.37 -2.83 -17.86
CA GLU A 116 -6.10 -1.71 -18.48
C GLU A 116 -5.29 -1.03 -19.57
N LYS A 117 -3.99 -0.81 -19.35
CA LYS A 117 -3.09 -0.24 -20.36
C LYS A 117 -2.98 -1.13 -21.60
N ILE A 118 -2.77 -2.44 -21.40
CA ILE A 118 -2.67 -3.40 -22.51
C ILE A 118 -3.98 -3.44 -23.31
N VAL A 119 -5.12 -3.47 -22.62
CA VAL A 119 -6.45 -3.46 -23.26
C VAL A 119 -6.66 -2.17 -24.05
N ALA A 120 -6.36 -1.02 -23.46
CA ALA A 120 -6.49 0.29 -24.13
C ALA A 120 -5.59 0.38 -25.37
N GLU A 121 -4.33 -0.08 -25.28
CA GLU A 121 -3.41 -0.13 -26.42
C GLU A 121 -3.90 -1.06 -27.53
N SER A 122 -4.44 -2.23 -27.16
CA SER A 122 -5.01 -3.19 -28.12
C SER A 122 -6.23 -2.64 -28.85
N VAL A 123 -7.15 -2.00 -28.12
CA VAL A 123 -8.33 -1.35 -28.71
C VAL A 123 -7.91 -0.22 -29.65
N ALA A 124 -7.05 0.68 -29.18
CA ALA A 124 -6.56 1.80 -30.00
C ALA A 124 -5.83 1.32 -31.27
N ARG A 125 -5.09 0.21 -31.19
CA ARG A 125 -4.45 -0.42 -32.36
C ARG A 125 -5.50 -0.97 -33.33
N SER A 126 -6.50 -1.70 -32.84
CA SER A 126 -7.58 -2.23 -33.67
C SER A 126 -8.37 -1.13 -34.38
N GLU A 127 -8.69 -0.03 -33.68
CA GLU A 127 -9.38 1.13 -34.25
C GLU A 127 -8.55 1.81 -35.35
N ARG A 128 -7.24 2.00 -35.11
CA ARG A 128 -6.32 2.55 -36.13
C ARG A 128 -6.23 1.67 -37.36
N GLU A 129 -6.19 0.35 -37.17
CA GLU A 129 -6.16 -0.61 -38.28
C GLU A 129 -7.49 -0.61 -39.06
N ALA A 130 -8.64 -0.48 -38.38
CA ALA A 130 -9.95 -0.37 -39.01
C ALA A 130 -10.10 0.93 -39.82
N LEU A 131 -9.69 2.08 -39.26
CA LEU A 131 -9.71 3.37 -39.95
C LEU A 131 -8.85 3.33 -41.23
N LYS A 132 -7.64 2.79 -41.15
CA LYS A 132 -6.76 2.62 -42.33
C LYS A 132 -7.40 1.78 -43.43
N LYS A 133 -8.10 0.70 -43.07
CA LYS A 133 -8.82 -0.13 -44.05
C LYS A 133 -9.98 0.62 -44.71
N VAL A 134 -10.72 1.42 -43.94
CA VAL A 134 -11.82 2.25 -44.47
C VAL A 134 -11.30 3.35 -45.40
N GLU A 135 -10.22 4.02 -45.03
CA GLU A 135 -9.57 5.05 -45.87
C GLU A 135 -9.06 4.46 -47.18
N ALA A 136 -8.34 3.34 -47.13
CA ALA A 136 -7.87 2.64 -48.33
C ALA A 136 -9.03 2.19 -49.25
N ALA A 137 -10.15 1.74 -48.67
CA ALA A 137 -11.34 1.38 -49.44
C ALA A 137 -11.99 2.61 -50.12
N LYS A 138 -12.04 3.76 -49.42
CA LYS A 138 -12.54 5.02 -49.97
C LYS A 138 -11.67 5.52 -51.12
N GLU A 139 -10.34 5.53 -50.95
CA GLU A 139 -9.41 5.93 -52.02
C GLU A 139 -9.59 5.08 -53.27
N LYS A 140 -9.67 3.75 -53.11
CA LYS A 140 -9.92 2.84 -54.22
C LYS A 140 -11.26 3.09 -54.91
N ALA A 141 -12.31 3.37 -54.15
CA ALA A 141 -13.63 3.70 -54.70
C ALA A 141 -13.62 5.03 -55.48
N VAL A 142 -12.91 6.05 -54.97
CA VAL A 142 -12.73 7.34 -55.66
C VAL A 142 -11.93 7.16 -56.95
N GLU A 143 -10.86 6.36 -56.93
CA GLU A 143 -10.06 6.10 -58.14
C GLU A 143 -10.86 5.33 -59.20
N ALA A 144 -11.64 4.33 -58.78
CA ALA A 144 -12.54 3.60 -59.67
C ALA A 144 -13.63 4.52 -60.26
N ALA A 145 -14.24 5.39 -59.43
CA ALA A 145 -15.22 6.37 -59.89
C ALA A 145 -14.60 7.39 -60.85
N ARG A 146 -13.35 7.83 -60.61
CA ARG A 146 -12.60 8.69 -61.54
C ARG A 146 -12.36 8.01 -62.88
N LYS A 147 -11.93 6.75 -62.90
CA LYS A 147 -11.73 5.99 -64.15
C LYS A 147 -13.04 5.84 -64.92
N ALA A 148 -14.11 5.44 -64.25
CA ALA A 148 -15.43 5.34 -64.87
C ALA A 148 -15.95 6.69 -65.42
N ALA A 149 -15.69 7.80 -64.71
CA ALA A 149 -16.07 9.13 -65.18
C ALA A 149 -15.27 9.56 -66.43
N ILE A 150 -13.97 9.26 -66.49
CA ILE A 150 -13.12 9.53 -67.65
C ILE A 150 -13.58 8.71 -68.87
N GLU A 151 -13.89 7.43 -68.66
CA GLU A 151 -14.39 6.54 -69.71
C GLU A 151 -15.77 6.99 -70.24
N ALA A 152 -16.65 7.46 -69.36
CA ALA A 152 -17.98 7.94 -69.73
C ALA A 152 -17.98 9.32 -70.41
N LEU A 153 -17.05 10.22 -70.08
CA LEU A 153 -16.97 11.57 -70.65
C LEU A 153 -16.12 11.62 -71.94
N GLY A 154 -15.38 10.56 -72.26
CA GLY A 154 -14.37 10.53 -73.32
C GLY A 154 -13.07 11.22 -72.87
N GLU A 155 -11.92 10.66 -73.26
CA GLU A 155 -10.62 11.22 -72.91
C GLU A 155 -10.53 12.69 -73.33
N ARG A 156 -10.07 13.54 -72.41
CA ARG A 156 -9.88 14.97 -72.67
C ARG A 156 -8.90 15.11 -73.86
N PRO A 157 -9.20 15.98 -74.85
CA PRO A 157 -8.34 16.15 -76.03
C PRO A 157 -6.91 16.56 -75.68
#